data_AF-A0A0A9W4J3-F1
#
_entry.id   AF-A0A0A9W4J3-F1
#
_cell.length_a   1.000
_cell.length_b   1.000
_cell.length_c   1.000
_cell.angle_alpha   90.00
_cell.angle_beta   90.00
_cell.angle_gamma   90.00
#
_symmetry.space_group_name_H-M   'P 1'
#
loop_
_entity.id
_entity.type
_entity.pdbx_description
1 polymer ?
#
loop_
_entity_poly.entity_id
_entity_poly.type
_entity_poly.pdbx_seq_one_letter_code
_entity_poly.pdbx_strand_id
1 'polypeptide(L)'
;MAQIILGRVVVAAVIVGAGAAASAALLIRKKAKKYREGKCTLCGQDLDSENMRICVLKCRHKFHDNCIRAYVHSIRDCKMKCPMVKCTEKDAMGVAERKHFEQWAPDVMYYCNVCCKVVEKVAVQSLPCGHGFCKQCLKAYIGTLITMELPFKCPMEDCVEEIPQPVADLILGANN
;
A
#
# COMPACT_ATOMS: atom_id res chain seq x y z
N MET A 1 -23.50 52.31 6.17
CA MET A 1 -22.40 51.50 6.70
C MET A 1 -21.94 50.56 5.60
N ALA A 2 -20.80 50.89 4.98
CA ALA A 2 -20.15 50.04 4.00
C ALA A 2 -19.40 48.91 4.71
N GLN A 3 -19.33 47.73 4.10
CA GLN A 3 -18.08 47.00 3.86
C GLN A 3 -18.29 45.99 2.73
N ILE A 4 -17.45 46.15 1.71
CA ILE A 4 -17.26 45.37 0.50
C ILE A 4 -16.06 44.45 0.78
N ILE A 5 -16.10 43.15 0.49
CA ILE A 5 -14.88 42.42 0.08
C ILE A 5 -15.22 41.42 -1.03
N LEU A 6 -14.48 41.61 -2.14
CA LEU A 6 -14.48 40.91 -3.40
C LEU A 6 -14.08 39.42 -3.29
N GLY A 7 -14.61 38.63 -4.22
CA GLY A 7 -14.16 37.27 -4.49
C GLY A 7 -12.77 37.17 -5.10
N ARG A 8 -12.29 35.92 -5.19
CA ARG A 8 -11.20 35.51 -6.09
C ARG A 8 -11.45 34.08 -6.56
N VAL A 9 -11.92 33.98 -7.80
CA VAL A 9 -11.71 32.84 -8.69
C VAL A 9 -10.21 32.78 -8.96
N VAL A 10 -9.58 31.62 -8.79
CA VAL A 10 -8.22 31.38 -9.31
C VAL A 10 -8.29 30.17 -10.24
N VAL A 11 -8.31 30.48 -11.53
CA VAL A 11 -8.13 29.54 -12.64
C VAL A 11 -6.64 29.45 -12.95
N ALA A 12 -6.19 28.21 -13.19
CA ALA A 12 -5.02 27.75 -13.94
C ALA A 12 -3.67 28.47 -13.76
N ALA A 13 -2.68 27.72 -13.27
CA ALA A 13 -1.29 27.92 -13.66
C ALA A 13 -0.91 26.81 -14.63
N VAL A 14 -0.86 27.17 -15.92
CA VAL A 14 -0.08 26.47 -16.94
C VAL A 14 1.38 26.79 -16.66
N ILE A 15 2.24 25.79 -16.53
CA ILE A 15 3.69 25.97 -16.54
C ILE A 15 4.24 25.16 -17.71
N VAL A 16 4.65 25.87 -18.75
CA VAL A 16 5.50 25.38 -19.83
C VAL A 16 6.95 25.62 -19.39
N GLY A 17 7.79 24.59 -19.39
CA GLY A 17 9.21 24.73 -19.06
C GLY A 17 9.91 23.38 -18.93
N ALA A 18 10.68 23.03 -19.95
CA ALA A 18 11.39 21.77 -20.12
C ALA A 18 12.54 21.56 -19.12
N GLY A 19 12.84 20.28 -18.85
CA GLY A 19 14.19 19.86 -18.48
C GLY A 19 14.47 19.67 -16.98
N ALA A 20 13.82 18.69 -16.37
CA ALA A 20 14.41 17.80 -15.37
C ALA A 20 13.38 16.69 -15.08
N ALA A 21 13.81 15.43 -15.09
CA ALA A 21 13.00 14.28 -14.71
C ALA A 21 12.63 14.39 -13.23
N ALA A 22 11.63 15.20 -12.92
CA ALA A 22 10.98 15.24 -11.63
C ALA A 22 10.22 13.94 -11.51
N SER A 23 10.71 13.06 -10.64
CA SER A 23 10.03 11.85 -10.22
C SER A 23 8.57 12.19 -9.97
N ALA A 24 7.71 11.77 -10.89
CA ALA A 24 6.27 11.87 -10.80
C ALA A 24 5.84 11.20 -9.50
N ALA A 25 5.76 12.02 -8.46
CA ALA A 25 5.35 11.60 -7.14
C ALA A 25 3.93 11.08 -7.29
N LEU A 26 3.81 9.75 -7.28
CA LEU A 26 2.58 9.00 -7.18
C LEU A 26 1.60 9.76 -6.27
N LEU A 27 0.58 10.41 -6.85
CA LEU A 27 -0.55 10.95 -6.09
C LEU A 27 -1.50 9.83 -5.68
N ILE A 28 -0.97 8.67 -5.30
CA ILE A 28 -1.64 7.82 -4.34
C ILE A 28 -1.55 8.55 -3.01
N ARG A 29 -2.69 8.90 -2.42
CA ARG A 29 -2.77 9.35 -1.02
C ARG A 29 -2.28 8.23 -0.10
N LYS A 30 -0.95 8.02 0.00
CA LYS A 30 -0.34 7.32 1.11
C LYS A 30 -0.68 8.16 2.33
N LYS A 31 -1.68 7.74 3.12
CA LYS A 31 -1.86 8.30 4.45
C LYS A 31 -0.54 8.05 5.17
N ALA A 32 0.26 9.10 5.36
CA ALA A 32 1.51 9.00 6.08
C ALA A 32 1.21 8.41 7.46
N LYS A 33 1.69 7.18 7.69
CA LYS A 33 1.52 6.49 8.98
C LYS A 33 2.35 7.25 10.01
N LYS A 34 1.76 8.22 10.69
CA LYS A 34 2.35 8.74 11.93
C LYS A 34 2.26 7.62 12.95
N TYR A 35 3.41 7.12 13.39
CA TYR A 35 3.49 6.25 14.54
C TYR A 35 2.82 6.95 15.73
N ARG A 36 1.84 6.27 16.33
CA ARG A 36 1.23 6.67 17.59
C ARG A 36 1.44 5.52 18.54
N GLU A 37 2.06 5.79 19.68
CA GLU A 37 2.26 4.82 20.74
C GLU A 37 0.91 4.19 21.11
N GLY A 38 0.89 2.87 21.31
CA GLY A 38 -0.34 2.11 21.62
C GLY A 38 -1.27 1.77 20.44
N LYS A 39 -0.99 2.18 19.20
CA LYS A 39 -1.85 1.86 18.03
C LYS A 39 -1.21 0.89 17.04
N CYS A 40 -2.02 0.00 16.47
CA CYS A 40 -1.60 -0.85 15.36
C CYS A 40 -1.49 0.00 14.09
N THR A 41 -0.30 0.05 13.47
CA THR A 41 -0.08 0.88 12.26
C THR A 41 -0.67 0.28 10.98
N LEU A 42 -1.27 -0.90 11.04
CA LEU A 42 -1.95 -1.54 9.91
C LEU A 42 -3.43 -1.15 9.87
N CYS A 43 -4.18 -1.33 10.97
CA CYS A 43 -5.60 -0.96 11.02
C CYS A 43 -5.87 0.43 11.64
N GLY A 44 -4.93 1.00 12.39
CA GLY A 44 -5.08 2.28 13.10
C GLY A 44 -5.82 2.19 14.44
N GLN A 45 -6.30 1.01 14.82
CA GLN A 45 -6.97 0.76 16.10
C GLN A 45 -5.97 0.60 17.25
N ASP A 46 -6.44 0.73 18.49
CA ASP A 46 -5.62 0.55 19.68
C ASP A 46 -5.19 -0.92 19.82
N LEU A 47 -3.93 -1.14 20.18
CA LEU A 47 -3.37 -2.48 20.37
C LEU A 47 -4.06 -3.24 21.50
N ASP A 48 -4.56 -2.50 22.50
CA ASP A 48 -5.23 -3.04 23.69
C ASP A 48 -6.76 -3.21 23.50
N SER A 49 -7.23 -3.20 22.24
CA SER A 49 -8.64 -3.47 21.93
C SER A 49 -9.03 -4.86 22.44
N GLU A 50 -10.13 -4.95 23.19
CA GLU A 50 -10.61 -6.21 23.78
C GLU A 50 -10.71 -7.32 22.72
N ASN A 51 -10.25 -8.52 23.07
CA ASN A 51 -10.27 -9.74 22.25
C ASN A 51 -9.33 -9.80 21.03
N MET A 52 -8.40 -8.86 20.84
CA MET A 52 -7.41 -8.95 19.76
C MET A 52 -6.06 -9.44 20.27
N ARG A 53 -5.53 -10.53 19.68
CA ARG A 53 -4.16 -10.99 19.98
C ARG A 53 -3.15 -10.01 19.40
N ILE A 54 -2.09 -9.71 20.17
CA ILE A 54 -0.98 -8.86 19.73
C ILE A 54 0.19 -9.75 19.33
N CYS A 55 0.73 -9.52 18.13
CA CYS A 55 1.99 -10.06 17.67
C CYS A 55 3.10 -9.01 17.88
N VAL A 56 4.20 -9.44 18.49
CA VAL A 56 5.41 -8.61 18.68
C VAL A 56 6.52 -9.17 17.82
N LEU A 57 6.99 -8.36 16.87
CA LEU A 57 8.09 -8.72 15.98
C LEU A 57 9.44 -8.65 16.72
N LYS A 58 10.52 -9.21 16.13
CA LYS A 58 11.88 -9.12 16.69
C LYS A 58 12.35 -7.67 16.85
N CYS A 59 11.95 -6.80 15.93
CA CYS A 59 12.16 -5.35 16.00
C CYS A 59 11.32 -4.64 17.10
N ARG A 60 10.63 -5.40 17.97
CA ARG A 60 9.75 -4.94 19.06
C ARG A 60 8.51 -4.16 18.63
N HIS A 61 8.27 -4.01 17.33
CA HIS A 61 7.03 -3.43 16.83
C HIS A 61 5.85 -4.37 17.06
N LYS A 62 4.74 -3.80 17.51
CA LYS A 62 3.52 -4.50 17.89
C LYS A 62 2.41 -4.29 16.86
N PHE A 63 1.68 -5.36 16.54
CA PHE A 63 0.56 -5.34 15.61
C PHE A 63 -0.54 -6.28 16.11
N HIS A 64 -1.79 -6.08 15.71
CA HIS A 64 -2.79 -7.14 15.87
C HIS A 64 -2.37 -8.34 15.01
N ASP A 65 -2.50 -9.55 15.57
CA ASP A 65 -2.09 -10.81 14.94
C ASP A 65 -2.72 -10.98 13.55
N ASN A 66 -4.03 -10.72 13.43
CA ASN A 66 -4.74 -10.77 12.15
C ASN A 66 -4.24 -9.72 11.14
N CYS A 67 -3.85 -8.53 11.61
CA CYS A 67 -3.36 -7.48 10.73
C CYS A 67 -1.98 -7.84 10.17
N ILE A 68 -1.05 -8.31 11.01
CA ILE A 68 0.28 -8.68 10.53
C ILE A 68 0.23 -9.92 9.62
N ARG A 69 -0.66 -10.88 9.91
CA ARG A 69 -0.95 -12.02 9.01
C ARG A 69 -1.41 -11.54 7.64
N ALA A 70 -2.42 -10.66 7.59
CA ALA A 70 -2.92 -10.12 6.32
C ALA A 70 -1.83 -9.37 5.55
N TYR A 71 -0.96 -8.63 6.25
CA TYR A 71 0.21 -8.00 5.64
C TYR A 71 1.18 -9.02 5.03
N VAL A 72 1.61 -10.02 5.81
CA VAL A 72 2.52 -11.08 5.34
C VAL A 72 1.96 -11.77 4.09
N HIS A 73 0.67 -12.07 4.12
CA HIS A 73 -0.03 -12.69 3.00
C HIS A 73 -0.03 -11.83 1.73
N SER A 74 0.10 -10.51 1.86
CA SER A 74 0.03 -9.58 0.74
C SER A 74 1.37 -9.35 0.05
N ILE A 75 2.46 -9.90 0.59
CA ILE A 75 3.82 -9.71 0.09
C ILE A 75 4.59 -11.05 -0.04
N ARG A 76 3.85 -12.16 -0.28
CA ARG A 76 4.33 -13.55 -0.17
C ARG A 76 5.66 -13.84 -0.87
N ASP A 77 5.82 -13.37 -2.11
CA ASP A 77 6.96 -13.70 -2.96
C ASP A 77 8.06 -12.62 -2.95
N CYS A 78 7.86 -11.54 -2.20
CA CYS A 78 8.82 -10.44 -2.07
C CYS A 78 9.51 -10.42 -0.71
N LYS A 79 10.52 -9.53 -0.58
CA LYS A 79 11.26 -9.38 0.68
C LYS A 79 10.34 -8.90 1.79
N MET A 80 10.13 -9.78 2.77
CA MET A 80 9.40 -9.49 4.00
C MET A 80 10.13 -8.42 4.81
N LYS A 81 9.43 -7.34 5.16
CA LYS A 81 9.93 -6.29 6.05
C LYS A 81 8.90 -5.93 7.11
N CYS A 82 9.34 -5.28 8.19
CA CYS A 82 8.41 -4.72 9.16
C CYS A 82 7.51 -3.66 8.45
N PRO A 83 6.19 -3.65 8.68
CA PRO A 83 5.30 -2.62 8.14
C PRO A 83 5.58 -1.18 8.63
N MET A 84 6.47 -1.03 9.61
CA MET A 84 6.85 0.26 10.16
C MET A 84 7.86 0.96 9.24
N VAL A 85 7.48 2.12 8.70
CA VAL A 85 8.22 2.87 7.67
C VAL A 85 9.68 3.16 8.06
N LYS A 86 9.96 3.41 9.34
CA LYS A 86 11.31 3.74 9.85
C LYS A 86 12.03 2.56 10.50
N CYS A 87 11.55 1.33 10.33
CA CYS A 87 12.22 0.16 10.88
C CYS A 87 13.42 -0.23 10.02
N THR A 88 14.59 -0.34 10.63
CA THR A 88 15.85 -0.72 9.99
C THR A 88 16.18 -2.20 10.14
N GLU A 89 15.38 -2.95 10.91
CA GLU A 89 15.58 -4.37 11.17
C GLU A 89 15.25 -5.19 9.91
N LYS A 90 16.29 -5.78 9.30
CA LYS A 90 16.18 -6.49 8.03
C LYS A 90 15.44 -7.82 8.17
N ASP A 91 15.56 -8.45 9.34
CA ASP A 91 14.96 -9.75 9.65
C ASP A 91 13.94 -9.63 10.79
N ALA A 92 13.15 -8.56 10.76
CA ALA A 92 12.11 -8.29 11.75
C ALA A 92 11.11 -9.43 11.91
N MET A 93 10.97 -10.26 10.87
CA MET A 93 10.18 -11.49 10.83
C MET A 93 11.07 -12.62 10.30
N GLY A 94 11.41 -13.59 11.14
CA GLY A 94 12.18 -14.77 10.78
C GLY A 94 11.39 -15.78 9.94
N VAL A 95 12.10 -16.71 9.31
CA VAL A 95 11.54 -17.76 8.45
C VAL A 95 10.48 -18.62 9.17
N ALA A 96 10.66 -18.89 10.46
CA ALA A 96 9.70 -19.65 11.26
C ALA A 96 8.37 -18.90 11.47
N GLU A 97 8.44 -17.57 11.67
CA GLU A 97 7.27 -16.71 11.85
C GLU A 97 6.48 -16.62 10.53
N ARG A 98 7.17 -16.59 9.39
CA ARG A 98 6.53 -16.64 8.07
C ARG A 98 5.67 -17.90 7.90
N LYS A 99 6.22 -19.08 8.19
CA LYS A 99 5.48 -20.35 8.10
C LYS A 99 4.26 -20.38 9.03
N HIS A 100 4.39 -19.80 10.22
CA HIS A 100 3.28 -19.67 11.17
C HIS A 100 2.13 -18.79 10.63
N PHE A 101 2.46 -17.73 9.88
CA PHE A 101 1.46 -16.87 9.24
C PHE A 101 0.86 -17.48 7.97
N GLU A 102 1.61 -18.32 7.24
CA GLU A 102 1.16 -18.97 5.99
C GLU A 102 0.22 -20.15 6.21
N GLN A 103 0.30 -20.85 7.36
CA GLN A 103 -0.51 -22.04 7.67
C GLN A 103 -2.01 -21.77 7.94
N TRP A 104 -2.49 -20.55 7.72
CA TRP A 104 -3.87 -20.14 8.03
C TRP A 104 -4.73 -20.01 6.75
N ALA A 105 -5.85 -20.72 6.66
CA ALA A 105 -6.97 -20.43 5.72
C ALA A 105 -8.27 -21.07 6.23
N PRO A 106 -9.42 -20.35 6.18
CA PRO A 106 -10.17 -20.26 4.91
C PRO A 106 -10.47 -18.85 4.39
N ASP A 107 -10.51 -17.82 5.25
CA ASP A 107 -10.88 -16.45 4.85
C ASP A 107 -9.64 -15.56 4.72
N VAL A 108 -8.95 -15.75 3.60
CA VAL A 108 -7.67 -15.08 3.34
C VAL A 108 -7.87 -13.56 3.20
N MET A 109 -7.50 -12.85 4.25
CA MET A 109 -7.44 -11.40 4.28
C MET A 109 -6.09 -10.88 3.77
N TYR A 110 -6.12 -9.78 3.03
CA TYR A 110 -4.94 -9.11 2.47
C TYR A 110 -4.91 -7.66 2.93
N TYR A 111 -3.72 -7.15 3.22
CA TYR A 111 -3.49 -5.74 3.47
C TYR A 111 -3.06 -5.02 2.19
N CYS A 112 -3.89 -4.12 1.69
CA CYS A 112 -3.54 -3.27 0.56
C CYS A 112 -2.69 -2.08 1.02
N ASN A 113 -1.42 -2.04 0.60
CA ASN A 113 -0.50 -0.93 0.92
C ASN A 113 -0.87 0.41 0.26
N VAL A 114 -1.75 0.42 -0.74
CA VAL A 114 -2.22 1.63 -1.43
C VAL A 114 -3.28 2.36 -0.59
N CYS A 115 -4.34 1.66 -0.17
CA CYS A 115 -5.42 2.27 0.62
C CYS A 115 -5.30 2.07 2.14
N CYS A 116 -4.32 1.27 2.58
CA CYS A 116 -4.08 0.91 3.97
C CYS A 116 -5.29 0.22 4.63
N LYS A 117 -5.94 -0.69 3.91
CA LYS A 117 -7.08 -1.47 4.41
C LYS A 117 -6.81 -2.96 4.29
N VAL A 118 -7.34 -3.71 5.25
CA VAL A 118 -7.50 -5.15 5.14
C VAL A 118 -8.71 -5.43 4.27
N VAL A 119 -8.57 -6.32 3.29
CA VAL A 119 -9.60 -6.68 2.31
C VAL A 119 -9.63 -8.19 2.08
N GLU A 120 -10.79 -8.69 1.69
CA GLU A 120 -10.99 -10.10 1.35
C GLU A 120 -10.30 -10.47 0.03
N LYS A 121 -9.90 -11.73 -0.10
CA LYS A 121 -9.25 -12.29 -1.30
C LYS A 121 -9.96 -11.96 -2.60
N VAL A 122 -11.30 -11.97 -2.63
CA VAL A 122 -12.09 -11.68 -3.84
C VAL A 122 -11.91 -10.26 -4.37
N ALA A 123 -11.58 -9.32 -3.48
CA ALA A 123 -11.33 -7.92 -3.80
C ALA A 123 -9.87 -7.64 -4.17
N VAL A 124 -8.99 -8.65 -4.13
CA VAL A 124 -7.56 -8.53 -4.35
C VAL A 124 -7.19 -8.90 -5.78
N GLN A 125 -6.26 -8.14 -6.33
CA GLN A 125 -5.50 -8.46 -7.52
C GLN A 125 -4.03 -8.64 -7.12
N SER A 126 -3.48 -9.81 -7.42
CA SER A 126 -2.07 -10.09 -7.21
C SER A 126 -1.28 -9.77 -8.49
N LEU A 127 -0.09 -9.21 -8.31
CA LEU A 127 0.90 -9.04 -9.37
C LEU A 127 1.81 -10.28 -9.45
N PRO A 128 2.52 -10.49 -10.58
CA PRO A 128 3.50 -11.58 -10.72
C PRO A 128 4.59 -11.58 -9.64
N CYS A 129 4.92 -10.41 -9.08
CA CYS A 129 5.86 -10.27 -7.96
C CYS A 129 5.30 -10.73 -6.60
N GLY A 130 4.08 -11.29 -6.55
CA GLY A 130 3.43 -11.78 -5.34
C GLY A 130 2.77 -10.72 -4.47
N HIS A 131 2.83 -9.44 -4.87
CA HIS A 131 2.17 -8.36 -4.15
C HIS A 131 0.68 -8.29 -4.45
N GLY A 132 -0.14 -8.26 -3.40
CA GLY A 132 -1.60 -8.15 -3.48
C GLY A 132 -2.12 -6.74 -3.18
N PHE A 133 -3.05 -6.24 -3.99
CA PHE A 133 -3.70 -4.94 -3.81
C PHE A 133 -5.20 -5.03 -4.06
N CYS A 134 -6.00 -4.12 -3.51
CA CYS A 134 -7.40 -4.00 -3.92
C CYS A 134 -7.48 -3.76 -5.43
N LYS A 135 -8.38 -4.46 -6.13
CA LYS A 135 -8.60 -4.31 -7.59
C LYS A 135 -8.76 -2.84 -8.00
N GLN A 136 -9.59 -2.09 -7.27
CA GLN A 136 -9.83 -0.67 -7.54
C GLN A 136 -8.57 0.20 -7.36
N CYS A 137 -7.78 -0.08 -6.33
CA CYS A 137 -6.55 0.65 -6.04
C CYS A 137 -5.50 0.41 -7.11
N LEU A 138 -5.32 -0.85 -7.53
CA LEU A 138 -4.37 -1.21 -8.56
C LEU A 138 -4.77 -0.65 -9.92
N LYS A 139 -6.06 -0.74 -10.28
CA LYS A 139 -6.60 -0.14 -11.51
C LYS A 139 -6.39 1.37 -11.56
N ALA A 140 -6.72 2.09 -10.48
CA ALA A 140 -6.50 3.55 -10.41
C ALA A 140 -5.01 3.92 -10.51
N TYR A 141 -4.14 3.14 -9.88
CA TYR A 141 -2.70 3.34 -9.96
C TYR A 141 -2.17 3.15 -11.38
N ILE A 142 -2.49 2.03 -12.04
CA ILE A 142 -2.04 1.77 -13.42
C ILE A 142 -2.59 2.84 -14.38
N GLY A 143 -3.86 3.24 -14.24
CA GLY A 143 -4.44 4.32 -15.05
C GLY A 143 -3.70 5.65 -14.88
N THR A 144 -3.16 5.92 -13.68
CA THR A 144 -2.29 7.08 -13.44
C THR A 144 -0.95 6.94 -14.18
N LEU A 145 -0.33 5.75 -14.15
CA LEU A 145 0.92 5.53 -14.88
C LEU A 145 0.77 5.74 -16.39
N ILE A 146 -0.34 5.27 -16.97
CA ILE A 146 -0.65 5.52 -18.39
C ILE A 146 -0.79 7.01 -18.67
N THR A 147 -1.59 7.71 -17.86
CA THR A 147 -1.82 9.15 -18.03
C THR A 147 -0.54 9.97 -17.95
N MET A 148 0.44 9.48 -17.20
CA MET A 148 1.74 10.13 -16.99
C MET A 148 2.86 9.55 -17.87
N GLU A 149 2.54 8.60 -18.76
CA GLU A 149 3.51 7.90 -19.63
C GLU A 149 4.68 7.29 -18.84
N LEU A 150 4.39 6.71 -17.67
CA LEU A 150 5.37 6.10 -16.77
C LEU A 150 5.45 4.58 -16.95
N PRO A 151 6.62 3.97 -16.69
CA PRO A 151 6.77 2.53 -16.75
C PRO A 151 5.88 1.85 -15.70
N PHE A 152 5.30 0.71 -16.07
CA PHE A 152 4.47 -0.07 -15.17
C PHE A 152 5.32 -0.78 -14.12
N LYS A 153 5.34 -0.23 -12.91
CA LYS A 153 6.09 -0.77 -11.76
C LYS A 153 5.16 -1.12 -10.61
N CYS A 154 5.51 -2.12 -9.82
CA CYS A 154 4.78 -2.47 -8.60
C CYS A 154 4.58 -1.23 -7.68
N PRO A 155 3.39 -1.01 -7.09
CA PRO A 155 3.17 0.11 -6.15
C PRO A 155 4.00 0.06 -4.85
N MET A 156 4.66 -1.07 -4.57
CA MET A 156 5.45 -1.26 -3.36
C MET A 156 6.82 -0.61 -3.52
N GLU A 157 7.18 0.30 -2.60
CA GLU A 157 8.38 1.17 -2.73
C GLU A 157 9.69 0.42 -2.97
N ASP A 158 9.86 -0.76 -2.36
CA ASP A 158 11.10 -1.54 -2.45
C ASP A 158 10.99 -2.70 -3.45
N CYS A 159 9.91 -2.79 -4.21
CA CYS A 159 9.74 -3.81 -5.23
C CYS A 159 10.23 -3.26 -6.57
N VAL A 160 11.25 -3.90 -7.14
CA VAL A 160 11.85 -3.52 -8.42
C VAL A 160 11.16 -4.15 -9.62
N GLU A 161 10.21 -5.06 -9.38
CA GLU A 161 9.53 -5.81 -10.43
C GLU A 161 8.61 -4.92 -11.27
N GLU A 162 8.74 -5.07 -12.58
CA GLU A 162 7.86 -4.44 -13.56
C GLU A 162 6.57 -5.24 -13.71
N ILE A 163 5.50 -4.55 -14.05
CA ILE A 163 4.21 -5.16 -14.38
C ILE A 163 4.19 -5.34 -15.90
N PRO A 164 4.17 -6.57 -16.42
CA PRO A 164 4.11 -6.78 -17.87
C PRO A 164 2.88 -6.10 -18.48
N GLN A 165 3.04 -5.51 -19.68
CA GLN A 165 1.94 -4.86 -20.40
C GLN A 165 0.65 -5.70 -20.46
N PRO A 166 0.69 -7.01 -20.80
CA PRO A 166 -0.53 -7.83 -20.85
C PRO A 166 -1.23 -7.94 -19.48
N VAL A 167 -0.47 -7.89 -18.39
CA VAL A 167 -1.01 -7.89 -17.02
C VAL A 167 -1.67 -6.55 -16.71
N ALA A 168 -1.05 -5.43 -17.13
CA ALA A 168 -1.64 -4.11 -16.96
C ALA A 168 -2.95 -3.95 -17.73
N ASP A 169 -3.01 -4.43 -18.98
CA ASP A 169 -4.22 -4.39 -19.81
C ASP A 169 -5.36 -5.19 -19.16
N LEU A 170 -5.06 -6.39 -18.64
CA LEU A 170 -6.00 -7.22 -17.89
C LEU A 170 -6.54 -6.50 -16.65
N ILE A 171 -5.68 -5.81 -15.88
CA ILE A 171 -6.08 -5.07 -14.68
C ILE A 171 -7.01 -3.90 -15.01
N LEU A 172 -6.79 -3.25 -16.14
CA LEU A 172 -7.64 -2.15 -16.60
C LEU A 172 -8.98 -2.65 -17.12
N GLY A 173 -9.10 -3.94 -17.45
CA GLY A 173 -10.23 -4.52 -18.15
C GLY A 173 -10.23 -4.15 -19.63
N ALA A 174 -9.06 -3.83 -20.19
CA ALA A 174 -8.86 -3.65 -21.62
C ALA A 174 -8.69 -5.04 -22.24
N ASN A 175 -9.81 -5.69 -22.57
CA ASN A 175 -9.77 -6.81 -23.49
C ASN A 175 -9.93 -6.23 -24.90
N ASN A 176 -9.01 -6.60 -25.79
CA ASN A 176 -9.05 -6.39 -27.24
C ASN A 176 -10.40 -6.76 -27.85
#